data_AF-A0AAV9TJI7-F1
#
_entry.id   AF-A0AAV9TJI7-F1
#
_cell.length_a   1.000
_cell.length_b   1.000
_cell.length_c   1.000
_cell.angle_alpha   90.00
_cell.angle_beta   90.00
_cell.angle_gamma   90.00
#
_symmetry.space_group_name_H-M   'P 1'
#
loop_
_entity.id
_entity.type
_entity.pdbx_description
1 polymer ?
#
loop_
_entity_poly.entity_id
_entity_poly.type
_entity_poly.pdbx_seq_one_letter_code
_entity_poly.pdbx_strand_id
1 'polypeptide(L)'
;MCHMPCQNPGPTPRVLQNQLDQVLEEYIVTQERVLLNRLHEAIFKKKTSSTLDVLLTVVLLLKVVEKHIWRLLYWVRHDRKLRHEDENKAVLMCLIHDIGEITAGDITPADGVDPERKHLEERLGLTYLSYLLKASNPYWASRILGIWHEYESGVTRVAQLVRQVDKLECLHQAFIFLKRYKGQRKLEATMKDFKDLRKKISDPWLSAQADFVLADWALLEKKEQQRSPGIVFVIGGPGVGKGTLCARITENFNFAHVSVGDLLREEQNNPESRFGDFIRESIQNSVIVPPPLTMMLLKDKVEAIQSQNKGVLIDGFPRSIDQAVAFEQET
;
A
#
# COMPACT_ATOMS: atom_id res chain seq x y z
N MET A 1 -14.31 -14.60 -48.14
CA MET A 1 -13.46 -13.66 -47.40
C MET A 1 -14.37 -12.69 -46.67
N CYS A 2 -14.66 -12.94 -45.39
CA CYS A 2 -15.41 -12.00 -44.54
C CYS A 2 -14.43 -11.41 -43.53
N HIS A 3 -14.17 -10.10 -43.63
CA HIS A 3 -13.50 -9.34 -42.58
C HIS A 3 -14.48 -9.08 -41.44
N MET A 4 -14.15 -9.52 -40.22
CA MET A 4 -14.72 -8.96 -39.00
C MET A 4 -13.79 -7.86 -38.46
N PRO A 5 -14.33 -6.71 -38.00
CA PRO A 5 -13.53 -5.64 -37.43
C PRO A 5 -13.11 -5.99 -36.00
N CYS A 6 -11.84 -5.71 -35.66
CA CYS A 6 -11.31 -5.76 -34.31
C CYS A 6 -12.11 -4.82 -33.40
N GLN A 7 -12.89 -5.39 -32.49
CA GLN A 7 -13.50 -4.65 -31.40
C GLN A 7 -12.42 -4.34 -30.34
N ASN A 8 -12.28 -3.07 -29.98
CA ASN A 8 -11.46 -2.62 -28.86
C ASN A 8 -11.91 -3.36 -27.58
N PRO A 9 -11.01 -3.98 -26.79
CA PRO A 9 -11.39 -4.43 -25.46
C PRO A 9 -11.59 -3.18 -24.60
N GLY A 10 -12.83 -2.93 -24.19
CA GLY A 10 -13.16 -1.90 -23.21
C GLY A 10 -12.44 -2.12 -21.88
N PRO A 11 -12.42 -1.11 -20.98
CA PRO A 11 -11.73 -1.21 -19.70
C PRO A 11 -12.23 -2.41 -18.90
N THR A 12 -11.29 -3.23 -18.46
CA THR A 12 -11.51 -4.46 -17.69
C THR A 12 -12.35 -4.17 -16.43
N PRO A 13 -13.43 -4.92 -16.13
CA PRO A 13 -14.31 -4.65 -14.98
C PRO A 13 -13.57 -4.73 -13.63
N ARG A 14 -13.88 -3.79 -12.72
CA ARG A 14 -13.28 -3.59 -11.37
C ARG A 14 -13.22 -4.82 -10.44
N VAL A 15 -13.90 -5.92 -10.77
CA VAL A 15 -13.82 -7.19 -10.02
C VAL A 15 -12.48 -7.91 -10.26
N LEU A 16 -11.81 -7.66 -11.39
CA LEU A 16 -10.53 -8.28 -11.76
C LEU A 16 -9.31 -7.71 -11.00
N GLN A 17 -9.41 -6.55 -10.35
CA GLN A 17 -8.28 -5.93 -9.61
C GLN A 17 -8.02 -6.58 -8.24
N ASN A 18 -9.07 -6.99 -7.51
CA ASN A 18 -8.89 -7.78 -6.28
C ASN A 18 -8.55 -9.24 -6.61
N GLN A 19 -8.99 -9.73 -7.78
CA GLN A 19 -8.59 -11.03 -8.28
C GLN A 19 -7.13 -11.05 -8.70
N LEU A 20 -6.51 -9.97 -9.20
CA LEU A 20 -5.09 -10.04 -9.55
C LEU A 20 -4.20 -10.25 -8.32
N ASP A 21 -4.45 -9.52 -7.22
CA ASP A 21 -3.71 -9.69 -5.96
C ASP A 21 -3.90 -11.10 -5.38
N GLN A 22 -5.14 -11.59 -5.38
CA GLN A 22 -5.49 -12.90 -4.85
C GLN A 22 -5.07 -14.04 -5.79
N VAL A 23 -5.16 -13.87 -7.10
CA VAL A 23 -4.67 -14.82 -8.12
C VAL A 23 -3.16 -14.81 -8.18
N LEU A 24 -2.48 -13.67 -7.96
CA LEU A 24 -1.04 -13.62 -7.80
C LEU A 24 -0.62 -14.32 -6.51
N GLU A 25 -1.25 -14.05 -5.37
CA GLU A 25 -0.93 -14.76 -4.12
C GLU A 25 -1.29 -16.24 -4.21
N GLU A 26 -2.43 -16.63 -4.75
CA GLU A 26 -2.83 -18.02 -4.96
C GLU A 26 -1.92 -18.71 -5.99
N TYR A 27 -1.52 -18.02 -7.07
CA TYR A 27 -0.57 -18.54 -8.05
C TYR A 27 0.83 -18.68 -7.45
N ILE A 28 1.31 -17.70 -6.67
CA ILE A 28 2.59 -17.76 -5.95
C ILE A 28 2.56 -18.95 -4.99
N VAL A 29 1.53 -19.06 -4.15
CA VAL A 29 1.37 -20.19 -3.20
C VAL A 29 1.24 -21.54 -3.94
N THR A 30 0.60 -21.56 -5.10
CA THR A 30 0.45 -22.77 -5.93
C THR A 30 1.77 -23.16 -6.57
N GLN A 31 2.51 -22.21 -7.16
CA GLN A 31 3.82 -22.44 -7.76
C GLN A 31 4.85 -22.80 -6.69
N GLU A 32 4.81 -22.15 -5.54
CA GLU A 32 5.60 -22.48 -4.36
C GLU A 32 5.32 -23.91 -3.91
N ARG A 33 4.05 -24.31 -3.79
CA ARG A 33 3.66 -25.69 -3.45
C ARG A 33 4.10 -26.70 -4.50
N VAL A 34 3.99 -26.37 -5.79
CA VAL A 34 4.46 -27.24 -6.89
C VAL A 34 5.99 -27.38 -6.86
N LEU A 35 6.71 -26.28 -6.64
CA LEU A 35 8.16 -26.31 -6.48
C LEU A 35 8.55 -27.12 -5.26
N LEU A 36 7.97 -26.85 -4.08
CA LEU A 36 8.19 -27.59 -2.83
C LEU A 36 7.85 -29.08 -2.96
N ASN A 37 6.80 -29.46 -3.69
CA ASN A 37 6.47 -30.87 -3.91
C ASN A 37 7.46 -31.55 -4.86
N ARG A 38 7.85 -30.89 -5.96
CA ARG A 38 8.90 -31.38 -6.86
C ARG A 38 10.24 -31.50 -6.15
N LEU A 39 10.50 -30.60 -5.21
CA LEU A 39 11.64 -30.59 -4.33
C LEU A 39 11.63 -31.77 -3.37
N HIS A 40 10.50 -31.99 -2.69
CA HIS A 40 10.29 -33.09 -1.76
C HIS A 40 10.49 -34.43 -2.48
N GLU A 41 9.95 -34.56 -3.68
CA GLU A 41 10.15 -35.74 -4.53
C GLU A 41 11.60 -35.93 -4.97
N ALA A 42 12.31 -34.85 -5.32
CA ALA A 42 13.72 -34.91 -5.72
C ALA A 42 14.62 -35.34 -4.55
N ILE A 43 14.35 -34.84 -3.34
CA ILE A 43 15.04 -35.21 -2.10
C ILE A 43 14.78 -36.68 -1.75
N PHE A 44 13.51 -37.12 -1.77
CA PHE A 44 13.15 -38.49 -1.37
C PHE A 44 13.61 -39.56 -2.37
N LYS A 45 13.64 -39.24 -3.66
CA LYS A 45 14.06 -40.19 -4.71
C LYS A 45 15.57 -40.42 -4.77
N LYS A 46 16.38 -39.77 -3.91
CA LYS A 46 17.87 -39.88 -3.86
C LYS A 46 18.53 -39.89 -5.25
N LYS A 47 17.94 -39.19 -6.22
CA LYS A 47 18.58 -38.86 -7.50
C LYS A 47 19.39 -37.59 -7.28
N THR A 48 20.39 -37.66 -6.41
CA THR A 48 21.15 -36.50 -5.96
C THR A 48 22.53 -36.49 -6.61
N SER A 49 22.78 -35.44 -7.41
CA SER A 49 24.14 -34.87 -7.57
C SER A 49 24.19 -33.47 -8.21
N SER A 50 23.09 -32.88 -8.66
CA SER A 50 23.19 -31.72 -9.56
C SER A 50 22.32 -30.54 -9.14
N THR A 51 22.94 -29.37 -8.95
CA THR A 51 22.37 -28.02 -9.15
C THR A 51 21.17 -27.60 -8.29
N LEU A 52 20.11 -28.41 -8.26
CA LEU A 52 18.86 -28.19 -7.56
C LEU A 52 19.05 -28.18 -6.05
N ASP A 53 19.89 -29.07 -5.49
CA ASP A 53 20.15 -29.11 -4.04
C ASP A 53 20.90 -27.86 -3.53
N VAL A 54 21.76 -27.27 -4.37
CA VAL A 54 22.49 -26.03 -4.05
C VAL A 54 21.58 -24.81 -4.21
N LEU A 55 20.87 -24.70 -5.33
CA LEU A 55 19.89 -23.64 -5.56
C LEU A 55 18.81 -23.67 -4.48
N LEU A 56 18.39 -24.87 -4.09
CA LEU A 56 17.43 -25.09 -3.02
C LEU A 56 17.99 -24.68 -1.65
N THR A 57 19.21 -25.09 -1.35
CA THR A 57 19.85 -24.73 -0.07
C THR A 57 20.00 -23.21 0.04
N VAL A 58 20.32 -22.52 -1.06
CA VAL A 58 20.36 -21.05 -1.13
C VAL A 58 18.96 -20.44 -0.92
N VAL A 59 17.95 -20.92 -1.64
CA VAL A 59 16.56 -20.43 -1.53
C VAL A 59 15.95 -20.70 -0.14
N LEU A 60 16.26 -21.82 0.50
CA LEU A 60 15.77 -22.18 1.85
C LEU A 60 16.56 -21.52 3.00
N LEU A 61 17.86 -21.23 2.81
CA LEU A 61 18.68 -20.50 3.80
C LEU A 61 18.33 -19.00 3.81
N LEU A 62 17.83 -18.47 2.71
CA LEU A 62 17.38 -17.09 2.54
C LEU A 62 16.01 -16.82 3.19
N LYS A 63 15.88 -17.01 4.51
CA LYS A 63 14.75 -16.49 5.33
C LYS A 63 14.49 -14.96 5.23
N VAL A 64 15.09 -14.31 4.24
CA VAL A 64 15.04 -12.89 3.91
C VAL A 64 14.11 -12.62 2.70
N VAL A 65 13.72 -13.61 1.88
CA VAL A 65 13.15 -13.31 0.55
C VAL A 65 11.93 -14.15 0.12
N GLU A 66 10.82 -14.06 0.85
CA GLU A 66 9.60 -14.85 0.51
C GLU A 66 8.52 -14.10 -0.27
N LYS A 67 8.68 -12.80 -0.62
CA LYS A 67 7.67 -12.09 -1.43
C LYS A 67 8.22 -11.26 -2.58
N HIS A 68 9.35 -10.59 -2.37
CA HIS A 68 9.96 -9.72 -3.38
C HIS A 68 10.40 -10.51 -4.63
N ILE A 69 11.24 -11.54 -4.46
CA ILE A 69 11.69 -12.40 -5.56
C ILE A 69 10.53 -13.00 -6.36
N TRP A 70 9.49 -13.51 -5.70
CA TRP A 70 8.35 -14.11 -6.41
C TRP A 70 7.62 -13.11 -7.31
N ARG A 71 7.54 -11.84 -6.89
CA ARG A 71 6.97 -10.77 -7.71
C ARG A 71 7.89 -10.39 -8.87
N LEU A 72 9.21 -10.36 -8.67
CA LEU A 72 10.16 -10.17 -9.77
C LEU A 72 10.01 -11.28 -10.83
N LEU A 73 9.94 -12.54 -10.37
CA LEU A 73 9.76 -13.71 -11.24
C LEU A 73 8.45 -13.63 -12.02
N TYR A 74 7.37 -13.17 -11.40
CA TYR A 74 6.10 -12.94 -12.08
C TYR A 74 6.27 -11.98 -13.25
N TRP A 75 6.89 -10.81 -13.04
CA TRP A 75 7.08 -9.82 -14.10
C TRP A 75 7.96 -10.34 -15.23
N VAL A 76 9.09 -10.97 -14.90
CA VAL A 76 10.00 -11.54 -15.92
C VAL A 76 9.29 -12.59 -16.78
N ARG A 77 8.46 -13.46 -16.19
CA ARG A 77 7.75 -14.53 -16.91
C ARG A 77 6.58 -14.06 -17.76
N HIS A 78 6.02 -12.89 -17.45
CA HIS A 78 4.89 -12.34 -18.20
C HIS A 78 5.33 -11.39 -19.34
N ASP A 79 6.62 -11.11 -19.47
CA ASP A 79 7.17 -10.46 -20.67
C ASP A 79 7.15 -11.42 -21.87
N ARG A 80 6.13 -11.26 -22.72
CA ARG A 80 5.94 -12.06 -23.94
C ARG A 80 7.01 -11.85 -25.01
N LYS A 81 7.90 -10.86 -24.87
CA LYS A 81 8.96 -10.54 -25.84
C LYS A 81 10.35 -11.05 -25.40
N LEU A 82 10.45 -11.67 -24.23
CA LEU A 82 11.69 -12.25 -23.74
C LEU A 82 11.98 -13.59 -24.43
N ARG A 83 13.21 -13.77 -24.91
CA ARG A 83 13.63 -15.07 -25.47
C ARG A 83 13.84 -16.06 -24.34
N HIS A 84 13.57 -17.34 -24.57
CA HIS A 84 13.67 -18.39 -23.55
C HIS A 84 15.06 -18.48 -22.88
N GLU A 85 16.14 -18.24 -23.62
CA GLU A 85 17.50 -18.21 -23.07
C GLU A 85 17.74 -17.01 -22.15
N ASP A 86 17.16 -15.85 -22.50
CA ASP A 86 17.23 -14.62 -21.70
C ASP A 86 16.34 -14.74 -20.45
N GLU A 87 15.21 -15.47 -20.54
CA GLU A 87 14.30 -15.74 -19.42
C GLU A 87 14.98 -16.51 -18.29
N ASN A 88 15.62 -17.65 -18.59
CA ASN A 88 16.32 -18.44 -17.58
C ASN A 88 17.42 -17.64 -16.89
N LYS A 89 18.09 -16.76 -17.63
CA LYS A 89 19.12 -15.88 -17.09
C LYS A 89 18.52 -14.78 -16.21
N ALA A 90 17.41 -14.17 -16.64
CA ALA A 90 16.69 -13.16 -15.87
C ALA A 90 16.16 -13.74 -14.55
N VAL A 91 15.56 -14.93 -14.58
CA VAL A 91 15.11 -15.65 -13.38
C VAL A 91 16.26 -15.87 -12.41
N LEU A 92 17.39 -16.39 -12.89
CA LEU A 92 18.57 -16.58 -12.03
C LEU A 92 19.11 -15.27 -11.49
N MET A 93 19.09 -14.21 -12.29
CA MET A 93 19.54 -12.89 -11.88
C MET A 93 18.63 -12.29 -10.80
N CYS A 94 17.31 -12.39 -10.92
CA CYS A 94 16.38 -12.02 -9.85
C CYS A 94 16.64 -12.78 -8.54
N LEU A 95 17.03 -14.06 -8.62
CA LEU A 95 17.35 -14.85 -7.43
C LEU A 95 18.66 -14.45 -6.75
N ILE A 96 19.57 -13.82 -7.51
CA ILE A 96 20.96 -13.60 -7.09
C ILE A 96 21.24 -12.12 -6.80
N HIS A 97 20.49 -11.17 -7.35
CA HIS A 97 20.86 -9.76 -7.30
C HIS A 97 21.05 -9.22 -5.87
N ASP A 98 20.15 -9.56 -4.94
CA ASP A 98 20.24 -9.14 -3.52
C ASP A 98 20.97 -10.15 -2.63
N ILE A 99 21.58 -11.19 -3.20
CA ILE A 99 22.23 -12.24 -2.40
C ILE A 99 23.45 -11.71 -1.63
N GLY A 100 24.01 -10.58 -2.04
CA GLY A 100 25.09 -9.88 -1.33
C GLY A 100 24.66 -9.39 0.05
N GLU A 101 23.37 -9.21 0.28
CA GLU A 101 22.80 -8.71 1.54
C GLU A 101 22.78 -9.77 2.65
N ILE A 102 23.11 -11.04 2.35
CA ILE A 102 23.14 -12.13 3.35
C ILE A 102 24.00 -11.77 4.57
N THR A 103 25.12 -11.06 4.36
CA THR A 103 26.07 -10.73 5.43
C THR A 103 25.83 -9.36 6.05
N ALA A 104 25.42 -8.39 5.23
CA ALA A 104 25.33 -6.98 5.63
C ALA A 104 23.89 -6.52 5.97
N GLY A 105 22.88 -7.29 5.55
CA GLY A 105 21.48 -6.88 5.57
C GLY A 105 21.15 -5.92 4.42
N ASP A 106 19.87 -5.53 4.34
CA ASP A 106 19.36 -4.53 3.39
C ASP A 106 19.80 -3.13 3.85
N ILE A 107 20.85 -2.60 3.21
CA ILE A 107 21.39 -1.26 3.47
C ILE A 107 20.65 -0.25 2.57
N THR A 108 19.96 0.68 3.19
CA THR A 108 19.18 1.71 2.50
C THR A 108 19.91 3.06 2.44
N PRO A 109 19.53 3.98 1.53
CA PRO A 109 20.09 5.33 1.52
C PRO A 109 19.91 6.10 2.84
N ALA A 110 18.92 5.73 3.67
CA ALA A 110 18.68 6.36 4.96
C ALA A 110 19.74 6.00 6.02
N ASP A 111 20.47 4.90 5.82
CA ASP A 111 21.50 4.43 6.74
C ASP A 111 22.82 5.23 6.61
N GLY A 112 22.92 6.13 5.62
CA GLY A 112 24.07 7.01 5.43
C GLY A 112 25.37 6.28 5.08
N VAL A 113 25.27 5.02 4.66
CA VAL A 113 26.42 4.22 4.24
C VAL A 113 26.89 4.69 2.86
N ASP A 114 28.20 4.87 2.74
CA ASP A 114 28.84 5.27 1.48
C ASP A 114 28.58 4.21 0.36
N PRO A 115 28.28 4.62 -0.88
CA PRO A 115 27.97 3.67 -1.96
C PRO A 115 29.10 2.68 -2.28
N GLU A 116 30.36 3.09 -2.22
CA GLU A 116 31.51 2.18 -2.43
C GLU A 116 31.59 1.17 -1.30
N ARG A 117 31.29 1.60 -0.07
CA ARG A 117 31.22 0.71 1.08
C ARG A 117 30.09 -0.32 0.96
N LYS A 118 28.88 0.10 0.58
CA LYS A 118 27.75 -0.81 0.31
C LYS A 118 28.12 -1.86 -0.73
N HIS A 119 28.66 -1.41 -1.86
CA HIS A 119 29.08 -2.29 -2.94
C HIS A 119 30.19 -3.27 -2.50
N LEU A 120 31.13 -2.81 -1.69
CA LEU A 120 32.16 -3.67 -1.10
C LEU A 120 31.56 -4.76 -0.21
N GLU A 121 30.60 -4.41 0.65
CA GLU A 121 29.96 -5.35 1.58
C GLU A 121 29.14 -6.41 0.85
N GLU A 122 28.33 -6.02 -0.12
CA GLU A 122 27.56 -6.94 -0.97
C GLU A 122 28.47 -7.89 -1.75
N ARG A 123 29.55 -7.35 -2.35
CA ARG A 123 30.55 -8.14 -3.08
C ARG A 123 31.23 -9.14 -2.16
N LEU A 124 31.58 -8.75 -0.93
CA LEU A 124 32.20 -9.65 0.05
C LEU A 124 31.23 -10.73 0.52
N GLY A 125 29.96 -10.39 0.76
CA GLY A 125 28.90 -11.35 1.11
C GLY A 125 28.73 -12.42 0.05
N LEU A 126 28.67 -12.02 -1.22
CA LEU A 126 28.60 -12.96 -2.34
C LEU A 126 29.88 -13.77 -2.54
N THR A 127 31.05 -13.14 -2.36
CA THR A 127 32.34 -13.83 -2.45
C THR A 127 32.45 -14.92 -1.39
N TYR A 128 32.02 -14.63 -0.16
CA TYR A 128 31.93 -15.61 0.93
C TYR A 128 31.02 -16.79 0.55
N LEU A 129 29.82 -16.52 0.02
CA LEU A 129 28.92 -17.56 -0.46
C LEU A 129 29.56 -18.41 -1.56
N SER A 130 30.26 -17.78 -2.51
CA SER A 130 30.98 -18.49 -3.57
C SER A 130 32.05 -19.42 -3.01
N TYR A 131 32.82 -19.00 -1.99
CA TYR A 131 33.81 -19.86 -1.34
C TYR A 131 33.18 -21.10 -0.68
N LEU A 132 32.04 -20.93 0.00
CA LEU A 132 31.29 -22.05 0.59
C LEU A 132 30.80 -23.03 -0.48
N LEU A 133 30.28 -22.51 -1.58
CA LEU A 133 29.78 -23.32 -2.69
C LEU A 133 30.90 -23.99 -3.49
N LYS A 134 32.10 -23.41 -3.53
CA LYS A 134 33.20 -23.93 -4.34
C LYS A 134 33.64 -25.34 -3.92
N ALA A 135 33.55 -25.68 -2.64
CA ALA A 135 33.91 -26.99 -2.12
C ALA A 135 32.99 -28.11 -2.62
N SER A 136 31.71 -27.81 -2.85
CA SER A 136 30.69 -28.77 -3.29
C SER A 136 30.36 -28.66 -4.78
N ASN A 137 30.45 -27.45 -5.35
CA ASN A 137 30.11 -27.16 -6.74
C ASN A 137 30.85 -25.93 -7.31
N PRO A 138 32.08 -26.12 -7.85
CA PRO A 138 32.89 -25.03 -8.41
C PRO A 138 32.23 -24.29 -9.58
N TYR A 139 31.42 -25.01 -10.39
CA TYR A 139 30.70 -24.42 -11.52
C TYR A 139 29.68 -23.39 -11.04
N TRP A 140 28.85 -23.75 -10.06
CA TRP A 140 27.84 -22.83 -9.52
C TRP A 140 28.45 -21.68 -8.73
N ALA A 141 29.53 -21.93 -7.99
CA ALA A 141 30.29 -20.88 -7.32
C ALA A 141 30.76 -19.78 -8.30
N SER A 142 31.21 -20.18 -9.50
CA SER A 142 31.64 -19.25 -10.55
C SER A 142 30.46 -18.60 -11.28
N ARG A 143 29.39 -19.38 -11.52
CA ARG A 143 28.20 -18.92 -12.24
C ARG A 143 27.43 -17.85 -11.48
N ILE A 144 27.26 -18.01 -10.16
CA ILE A 144 26.53 -17.02 -9.33
C ILE A 144 27.28 -15.69 -9.30
N LEU A 145 28.61 -15.72 -9.10
CA LEU A 145 29.46 -14.52 -9.18
C LEU A 145 29.33 -13.83 -10.54
N GLY A 146 29.38 -14.60 -11.63
CA GLY A 146 29.23 -14.05 -12.98
C GLY A 146 27.88 -13.37 -13.21
N ILE A 147 26.78 -13.98 -12.75
CA ILE A 147 25.44 -13.41 -12.87
C ILE A 147 25.29 -12.13 -12.06
N TRP A 148 25.82 -12.10 -10.83
CA TRP A 148 25.78 -10.91 -10.01
C TRP A 148 26.62 -9.76 -10.60
N HIS A 149 27.83 -10.03 -11.07
CA HIS A 149 28.64 -9.03 -11.77
C HIS A 149 27.96 -8.49 -13.03
N GLU A 150 27.25 -9.36 -13.77
CA GLU A 150 26.47 -8.93 -14.91
C GLU A 150 25.31 -8.00 -14.49
N TYR A 151 24.57 -8.36 -13.45
CA TYR A 151 23.54 -7.50 -12.86
C TYR A 151 24.11 -6.15 -12.45
N GLU A 152 25.23 -6.15 -11.71
CA GLU A 152 25.91 -4.95 -11.21
C GLU A 152 26.41 -4.03 -12.32
N SER A 153 26.90 -4.59 -13.41
CA SER A 153 27.32 -3.80 -14.57
C SER A 153 26.17 -2.98 -15.16
N GLY A 154 24.93 -3.49 -15.09
CA GLY A 154 23.76 -2.87 -15.71
C GLY A 154 23.87 -2.72 -17.25
N VAL A 155 24.82 -3.40 -17.90
CA VAL A 155 25.10 -3.22 -19.34
C VAL A 155 24.25 -4.14 -20.20
N THR A 156 24.08 -5.40 -19.80
CA THR A 156 23.40 -6.38 -20.65
C THR A 156 21.90 -6.13 -20.68
N ARG A 157 21.24 -6.52 -21.78
CA ARG A 157 19.78 -6.42 -21.90
C ARG A 157 19.05 -7.08 -20.72
N VAL A 158 19.53 -8.24 -20.28
CA VAL A 158 18.95 -8.97 -19.14
C VAL A 158 19.15 -8.21 -17.84
N ALA A 159 20.35 -7.67 -17.58
CA ALA A 159 20.61 -6.85 -16.40
C ALA A 159 19.76 -5.58 -16.37
N GLN A 160 19.64 -4.89 -17.51
CA GLN A 160 18.78 -3.72 -17.65
C GLN A 160 17.31 -4.05 -17.43
N LEU A 161 16.84 -5.19 -17.91
CA LEU A 161 15.48 -5.65 -17.68
C LEU A 161 15.23 -5.91 -16.20
N VAL A 162 16.08 -6.73 -15.54
CA VAL A 162 15.92 -7.08 -14.13
C VAL A 162 15.97 -5.84 -13.23
N ARG A 163 16.89 -4.90 -13.48
CA ARG A 163 16.95 -3.61 -12.78
C ARG A 163 15.72 -2.73 -12.97
N GLN A 164 14.95 -2.92 -14.03
CA GLN A 164 13.69 -2.20 -14.25
C GLN A 164 12.51 -2.94 -13.60
N VAL A 165 12.53 -4.27 -13.62
CA VAL A 165 11.56 -5.11 -12.91
C VAL A 165 11.63 -4.84 -11.40
N ASP A 166 12.83 -4.74 -10.83
CA ASP A 166 13.03 -4.38 -9.42
C ASP A 166 12.37 -3.04 -9.06
N LYS A 167 12.60 -2.00 -9.86
CA LYS A 167 11.95 -0.68 -9.66
C LYS A 167 10.44 -0.73 -9.82
N LEU A 168 9.92 -1.51 -10.77
CA LEU A 168 8.48 -1.69 -10.96
C LEU A 168 7.87 -2.37 -9.74
N GLU A 169 8.54 -3.41 -9.23
CA GLU A 169 8.13 -4.13 -8.04
C GLU A 169 8.11 -3.21 -6.82
N CYS A 170 9.16 -2.41 -6.63
CA CYS A 170 9.27 -1.46 -5.54
C CYS A 170 8.16 -0.38 -5.61
N LEU A 171 7.86 0.16 -6.79
CA LEU A 171 6.74 1.06 -7.02
C LEU A 171 5.38 0.41 -6.68
N HIS A 172 5.17 -0.82 -7.15
CA HIS A 172 3.96 -1.58 -6.90
C HIS A 172 3.78 -1.90 -5.41
N GLN A 173 4.86 -2.25 -4.72
CA GLN A 173 4.84 -2.53 -3.30
C GLN A 173 4.55 -1.28 -2.47
N ALA A 174 5.12 -0.13 -2.83
CA ALA A 174 4.78 1.15 -2.20
C ALA A 174 3.28 1.47 -2.33
N PHE A 175 2.69 1.22 -3.50
CA PHE A 175 1.24 1.38 -3.71
C PHE A 175 0.41 0.42 -2.84
N ILE A 176 0.77 -0.87 -2.80
CA ILE A 176 0.07 -1.86 -1.96
C ILE A 176 0.16 -1.46 -0.49
N PHE A 177 1.33 -1.02 -0.05
CA PHE A 177 1.55 -0.58 1.33
C PHE A 177 0.65 0.60 1.68
N LEU A 178 0.60 1.61 0.81
CA LEU A 178 -0.30 2.75 0.96
C LEU A 178 -1.78 2.31 1.02
N LYS A 179 -2.19 1.40 0.12
CA LYS A 179 -3.56 0.86 0.09
C LYS A 179 -3.91 0.12 1.39
N ARG A 180 -2.95 -0.52 2.06
CA ARG A 180 -3.17 -1.28 3.30
C ARG A 180 -3.19 -0.38 4.54
N TYR A 181 -2.37 0.67 4.59
CA TYR A 181 -2.17 1.53 5.76
C TYR A 181 -2.70 2.97 5.57
N LYS A 182 -3.83 3.11 4.88
CA LYS A 182 -4.47 4.40 4.58
C LYS A 182 -4.69 5.25 5.84
N GLY A 183 -4.48 6.57 5.73
CA GLY A 183 -4.74 7.54 6.80
C GLY A 183 -3.52 7.92 7.66
N GLN A 184 -2.35 7.36 7.39
CA GLN A 184 -1.10 7.73 8.05
C GLN A 184 -0.33 8.78 7.21
N ARG A 185 -0.57 10.07 7.47
CA ARG A 185 0.02 11.19 6.71
C ARG A 185 1.55 11.16 6.59
N LYS A 186 2.26 10.73 7.64
CA LYS A 186 3.71 10.64 7.64
C LYS A 186 4.19 9.59 6.63
N LEU A 187 3.46 8.47 6.55
CA LEU A 187 3.74 7.39 5.62
C LEU A 187 3.40 7.81 4.18
N GLU A 188 2.25 8.43 3.96
CA GLU A 188 1.83 8.96 2.65
C GLU A 188 2.87 9.90 2.04
N ALA A 189 3.49 10.75 2.86
CA ALA A 189 4.56 11.65 2.42
C ALA A 189 5.80 10.87 1.95
N THR A 190 6.27 9.91 2.75
CA THR A 190 7.43 9.07 2.40
C THR A 190 7.20 8.20 1.17
N MET A 191 5.95 7.76 0.93
CA MET A 191 5.64 6.89 -0.20
C MET A 191 5.60 7.63 -1.56
N LYS A 192 5.55 8.97 -1.58
CA LYS A 192 5.49 9.74 -2.84
C LYS A 192 6.76 9.64 -3.66
N ASP A 193 7.91 9.53 -3.01
CA ASP A 193 9.22 9.47 -3.67
C ASP A 193 9.34 8.22 -4.56
N PHE A 194 8.61 7.14 -4.24
CA PHE A 194 8.58 5.92 -5.05
C PHE A 194 7.94 6.13 -6.42
N LYS A 195 7.09 7.16 -6.62
CA LYS A 195 6.53 7.49 -7.94
C LYS A 195 7.62 7.84 -8.95
N ASP A 196 8.75 8.38 -8.49
CA ASP A 196 9.87 8.74 -9.36
C ASP A 196 10.60 7.52 -9.94
N LEU A 197 10.40 6.32 -9.38
CA LEU A 197 10.92 5.08 -9.96
C LEU A 197 10.41 4.85 -11.38
N ARG A 198 9.21 5.34 -11.71
CA ARG A 198 8.67 5.31 -13.07
C ARG A 198 9.60 5.93 -14.11
N LYS A 199 10.32 7.00 -13.76
CA LYS A 199 11.28 7.70 -14.65
C LYS A 199 12.48 6.83 -15.02
N LYS A 200 12.77 5.82 -14.19
CA LYS A 200 13.90 4.89 -14.34
C LYS A 200 13.50 3.57 -15.03
N ILE A 201 12.28 3.49 -15.56
CA ILE A 201 11.73 2.37 -16.32
C ILE A 201 11.49 2.85 -17.77
N SER A 202 12.20 2.26 -18.71
CA SER A 202 12.19 2.60 -20.13
C SER A 202 11.66 1.48 -21.02
N ASP A 203 11.66 0.22 -20.55
CA ASP A 203 11.07 -0.89 -21.28
C ASP A 203 9.57 -0.60 -21.53
N PRO A 204 9.06 -0.74 -22.78
CA PRO A 204 7.69 -0.37 -23.10
C PRO A 204 6.63 -1.13 -22.32
N TRP A 205 6.86 -2.43 -22.06
CA TRP A 205 5.89 -3.25 -21.35
C TRP A 205 5.89 -2.91 -19.85
N LEU A 206 7.07 -2.83 -19.23
CA LEU A 206 7.20 -2.44 -17.82
C LEU A 206 6.70 -1.01 -17.57
N SER A 207 6.95 -0.10 -18.50
CA SER A 207 6.44 1.28 -18.47
C SER A 207 4.93 1.30 -18.40
N ALA A 208 4.26 0.52 -19.26
CA ALA A 208 2.81 0.42 -19.25
C ALA A 208 2.29 -0.13 -17.92
N GLN A 209 2.96 -1.14 -17.33
CA GLN A 209 2.58 -1.66 -16.01
C GLN A 209 2.72 -0.59 -14.92
N ALA A 210 3.84 0.15 -14.91
CA ALA A 210 4.05 1.23 -13.95
C ALA A 210 3.00 2.35 -14.09
N ASP A 211 2.60 2.68 -15.31
CA ASP A 211 1.56 3.69 -15.59
C ASP A 211 0.18 3.24 -15.05
N PHE A 212 -0.15 1.94 -15.14
CA PHE A 212 -1.36 1.40 -14.51
C PHE A 212 -1.34 1.55 -12.98
N VAL A 213 -0.22 1.21 -12.33
CA VAL A 213 -0.07 1.37 -10.87
C VAL A 213 -0.22 2.83 -10.45
N LEU A 214 0.37 3.77 -11.20
CA LEU A 214 0.25 5.20 -10.91
C LEU A 214 -1.17 5.73 -11.13
N ALA A 215 -1.89 5.22 -12.12
CA ALA A 215 -3.29 5.57 -12.34
C ALA A 215 -4.17 5.11 -11.16
N ASP A 216 -3.98 3.89 -10.68
CA ASP A 216 -4.68 3.38 -9.50
C ASP A 216 -4.31 4.15 -8.23
N TRP A 217 -3.04 4.54 -8.08
CA TRP A 217 -2.58 5.41 -7.00
C TRP A 217 -3.29 6.76 -7.03
N ALA A 218 -3.37 7.42 -8.19
CA ALA A 218 -4.05 8.71 -8.32
C ALA A 218 -5.55 8.61 -8.00
N LEU A 219 -6.20 7.49 -8.36
CA LEU A 219 -7.59 7.24 -7.98
C LEU A 219 -7.75 7.07 -6.47
N LEU A 220 -6.78 6.44 -5.81
CA LEU A 220 -6.78 6.30 -4.35
C LEU A 220 -6.68 7.66 -3.67
N GLU A 221 -5.75 8.51 -4.11
CA GLU A 221 -5.57 9.87 -3.58
C GLU A 221 -6.83 10.73 -3.79
N LYS A 222 -7.47 10.65 -4.97
CA LYS A 222 -8.73 11.34 -5.23
C LYS A 222 -9.85 10.89 -4.28
N LYS A 223 -9.95 9.59 -4.00
CA LYS A 223 -10.94 9.06 -3.05
C LYS A 223 -10.70 9.56 -1.62
N GLU A 224 -9.45 9.73 -1.21
CA GLU A 224 -9.13 10.29 0.11
C GLU A 224 -9.46 11.78 0.20
N GLN A 225 -9.19 12.54 -0.87
CA GLN A 225 -9.57 13.96 -0.96
C GLN A 225 -11.08 14.17 -1.03
N GLN A 226 -11.82 13.21 -1.59
CA GLN A 226 -13.28 13.21 -1.69
C GLN A 226 -13.99 12.59 -0.48
N ARG A 227 -13.27 12.08 0.51
CA ARG A 227 -13.92 11.65 1.75
C ARG A 227 -14.47 12.89 2.44
N SER A 228 -15.80 12.91 2.60
CA SER A 228 -16.45 13.88 3.47
C SER A 228 -15.76 13.82 4.84
N PRO A 229 -15.45 14.98 5.45
CA PRO A 229 -14.85 15.05 6.77
C PRO A 229 -15.71 14.22 7.73
N GLY A 230 -15.09 13.28 8.43
CA GLY A 230 -15.79 12.29 9.23
C GLY A 230 -16.57 12.97 10.36
N ILE A 231 -17.85 12.63 10.50
CA ILE A 231 -18.66 13.04 11.64
C ILE A 231 -18.47 12.01 12.74
N VAL A 232 -18.08 12.47 13.93
CA VAL A 232 -17.85 11.62 15.11
C VAL A 232 -18.74 12.11 16.24
N PHE A 233 -19.67 11.27 16.67
CA PHE A 233 -20.52 11.55 17.82
C PHE A 233 -19.78 11.24 19.12
N VAL A 234 -19.76 12.20 20.04
CA VAL A 234 -19.14 12.06 21.36
C VAL A 234 -20.25 11.88 22.40
N ILE A 235 -20.52 10.63 22.76
CA ILE A 235 -21.65 10.25 23.62
C ILE A 235 -21.14 9.81 25.00
N GLY A 236 -21.87 10.18 26.05
CA GLY A 236 -21.55 9.79 27.42
C GLY A 236 -22.38 10.56 28.45
N GLY A 237 -22.44 10.04 29.68
CA GLY A 237 -23.22 10.64 30.77
C GLY A 237 -22.82 12.09 31.11
N PRO A 238 -23.65 12.83 31.87
CA PRO A 238 -23.27 14.15 32.38
C PRO A 238 -21.97 14.09 33.21
N GLY A 239 -21.10 15.10 33.09
CA GLY A 239 -19.88 15.21 33.91
C GLY A 239 -18.69 14.33 33.50
N VAL A 240 -18.80 13.44 32.50
CA VAL A 240 -17.70 12.53 32.09
C VAL A 240 -16.55 13.21 31.31
N GLY A 241 -16.59 14.53 31.13
CA GLY A 241 -15.51 15.28 30.48
C GLY A 241 -15.52 15.30 28.95
N LYS A 242 -16.68 15.06 28.30
CA LYS A 242 -16.82 15.09 26.83
C LYS A 242 -16.29 16.38 26.19
N GLY A 243 -16.69 17.54 26.71
CA GLY A 243 -16.21 18.83 26.23
C GLY A 243 -14.68 18.96 26.31
N THR A 244 -14.07 18.49 27.40
CA THR A 244 -12.60 18.46 27.56
C THR A 244 -11.94 17.54 26.54
N LEU A 245 -12.54 16.39 26.25
CA LEU A 245 -12.08 15.48 25.20
C LEU A 245 -12.19 16.14 23.82
N CYS A 246 -13.33 16.74 23.49
CA CYS A 246 -13.54 17.44 22.22
C CYS A 246 -12.54 18.59 22.01
N ALA A 247 -12.25 19.38 23.05
CA ALA A 247 -11.26 20.45 23.00
C ALA A 247 -9.86 19.90 22.67
N ARG A 248 -9.42 18.86 23.38
CA ARG A 248 -8.14 18.20 23.11
C ARG A 248 -8.05 17.61 21.71
N ILE A 249 -9.13 17.03 21.20
CA ILE A 249 -9.14 16.47 19.84
C ILE A 249 -9.09 17.59 18.79
N THR A 250 -9.83 18.67 19.00
CA THR A 250 -9.85 19.85 18.14
C THR A 250 -8.45 20.47 18.01
N GLU A 251 -7.77 20.68 19.13
CA GLU A 251 -6.40 21.23 19.19
C GLU A 251 -5.37 20.37 18.45
N ASN A 252 -5.47 19.04 18.56
CA ASN A 252 -4.41 18.14 18.08
C ASN A 252 -4.66 17.55 16.68
N PHE A 253 -5.91 17.49 16.22
CA PHE A 253 -6.28 16.69 15.03
C PHE A 253 -6.98 17.47 13.91
N ASN A 254 -7.19 18.79 14.04
CA ASN A 254 -7.88 19.64 13.06
C ASN A 254 -9.33 19.19 12.79
N PHE A 255 -10.04 18.89 13.88
CA PHE A 255 -11.47 18.66 13.89
C PHE A 255 -12.18 19.93 14.36
N ALA A 256 -13.39 20.19 13.87
CA ALA A 256 -14.27 21.17 14.49
C ALA A 256 -15.07 20.51 15.61
N HIS A 257 -15.40 21.27 16.64
CA HIS A 257 -16.30 20.83 17.70
C HIS A 257 -17.63 21.56 17.59
N VAL A 258 -18.72 20.80 17.54
CA VAL A 258 -20.09 21.31 17.58
C VAL A 258 -20.79 20.68 18.77
N SER A 259 -21.14 21.53 19.74
CA SER A 259 -21.95 21.15 20.89
C SER A 259 -23.39 21.60 20.62
N VAL A 260 -24.34 20.67 20.66
CA VAL A 260 -25.76 21.00 20.47
C VAL A 260 -26.24 21.99 21.54
N GLY A 261 -25.72 21.89 22.75
CA GLY A 261 -26.05 22.85 23.81
C GLY A 261 -25.58 24.28 23.49
N ASP A 262 -24.39 24.42 22.91
CA ASP A 262 -23.87 25.74 22.50
C ASP A 262 -24.62 26.26 21.28
N LEU A 263 -24.92 25.39 20.31
CA LEU A 263 -25.69 25.73 19.13
C LEU A 263 -27.09 26.29 19.47
N LEU A 264 -27.79 25.65 20.40
CA LEU A 264 -29.08 26.14 20.89
C LEU A 264 -28.94 27.47 21.66
N ARG A 265 -27.84 27.65 22.42
CA ARG A 265 -27.55 28.91 23.12
C ARG A 265 -27.22 30.06 22.16
N GLU A 266 -26.52 29.78 21.06
CA GLU A 266 -26.26 30.73 19.99
C GLU A 266 -27.60 31.15 19.34
N GLU A 267 -28.44 30.17 18.99
CA GLU A 267 -29.70 30.42 18.27
C GLU A 267 -30.72 31.24 19.10
N GLN A 268 -30.85 31.00 20.40
CA GLN A 268 -31.77 31.80 21.26
C GLN A 268 -31.34 33.26 21.43
N ASN A 269 -30.05 33.55 21.22
CA ASN A 269 -29.46 34.88 21.34
C ASN A 269 -29.38 35.60 19.99
N ASN A 270 -29.71 34.90 18.89
CA ASN A 270 -29.75 35.47 17.55
C ASN A 270 -31.06 36.29 17.38
N PRO A 271 -30.98 37.63 17.21
CA PRO A 271 -32.16 38.47 17.05
C PRO A 271 -32.97 38.18 15.78
N GLU A 272 -32.34 37.55 14.78
CA GLU A 272 -32.98 37.19 13.50
C GLU A 272 -33.58 35.77 13.51
N SER A 273 -33.42 35.02 14.61
CA SER A 273 -33.92 33.65 14.69
C SER A 273 -35.44 33.60 14.74
N ARG A 274 -36.03 32.78 13.87
CA ARG A 274 -37.46 32.45 13.91
C ARG A 274 -37.85 31.58 15.11
N PHE A 275 -36.87 30.89 15.72
CA PHE A 275 -37.08 29.94 16.82
C PHE A 275 -36.45 30.40 18.13
N GLY A 276 -35.83 31.59 18.18
CA GLY A 276 -35.04 32.04 19.33
C GLY A 276 -35.81 32.07 20.65
N ASP A 277 -37.02 32.63 20.64
CA ASP A 277 -37.87 32.69 21.84
C ASP A 277 -38.35 31.29 22.28
N PHE A 278 -38.70 30.42 21.33
CA PHE A 278 -39.09 29.03 21.62
C PHE A 278 -37.94 28.22 22.25
N ILE A 279 -36.71 28.39 21.74
CA ILE A 279 -35.52 27.73 22.29
C ILE A 279 -35.22 28.29 23.69
N ARG A 280 -35.35 29.61 23.88
CA ARG A 280 -35.16 30.26 25.18
C ARG A 280 -36.11 29.70 26.23
N GLU A 281 -37.40 29.61 25.92
CA GLU A 281 -38.41 29.05 26.81
C GLU A 281 -38.15 27.56 27.10
N SER A 282 -37.76 26.79 26.08
CA SER A 282 -37.42 25.37 26.23
C SER A 282 -36.25 25.17 27.20
N ILE A 283 -35.18 25.96 27.06
CA ILE A 283 -34.00 25.90 27.94
C ILE A 283 -34.36 26.30 29.37
N GLN A 284 -35.10 27.39 29.56
CA GLN A 284 -35.52 27.89 30.88
C GLN A 284 -36.36 26.85 31.65
N ASN A 285 -37.24 26.13 30.94
CA ASN A 285 -38.11 25.11 31.53
C ASN A 285 -37.50 23.70 31.51
N SER A 286 -36.23 23.55 31.11
CA SER A 286 -35.57 22.23 30.96
C SER A 286 -36.31 21.24 30.05
N VAL A 287 -37.06 21.76 29.07
CA VAL A 287 -37.78 20.98 28.06
C VAL A 287 -36.85 20.73 26.87
N ILE A 288 -36.90 19.51 26.34
CA ILE A 288 -36.07 19.11 25.21
C ILE A 288 -36.58 19.80 23.94
N VAL A 289 -35.68 20.51 23.25
CA VAL A 289 -35.96 21.10 21.93
C VAL A 289 -36.31 19.99 20.93
N PRO A 290 -37.37 20.14 20.10
CA PRO A 290 -37.79 19.12 19.16
C PRO A 290 -36.64 18.63 18.27
N PRO A 291 -36.52 17.31 18.03
CA PRO A 291 -35.46 16.75 17.21
C PRO A 291 -35.33 17.36 15.80
N PRO A 292 -36.43 17.63 15.05
CA PRO A 292 -36.31 18.23 13.73
C PRO A 292 -35.64 19.62 13.74
N LEU A 293 -35.93 20.44 14.74
CA LEU A 293 -35.30 21.76 14.89
C LEU A 293 -33.81 21.61 15.25
N THR A 294 -33.47 20.67 16.13
CA THR A 294 -32.08 20.37 16.47
C THR A 294 -31.30 19.87 15.25
N MET A 295 -31.90 19.01 14.43
CA MET A 295 -31.31 18.48 13.20
C MET A 295 -31.01 19.59 12.20
N MET A 296 -31.97 20.46 11.95
CA MET A 296 -31.84 21.60 11.03
C MET A 296 -30.66 22.49 11.41
N LEU A 297 -30.61 22.95 12.67
CA LEU A 297 -29.50 23.80 13.15
C LEU A 297 -28.16 23.08 13.06
N LEU A 298 -28.13 21.79 13.41
CA LEU A 298 -26.90 21.00 13.40
C LEU A 298 -26.37 20.84 11.98
N LYS A 299 -27.24 20.56 11.02
CA LYS A 299 -26.89 20.43 9.60
C LYS A 299 -26.28 21.71 9.05
N ASP A 300 -26.95 22.84 9.24
CA ASP A 300 -26.45 24.15 8.78
C ASP A 300 -25.06 24.46 9.34
N LYS A 301 -24.84 24.18 10.64
CA LYS A 301 -23.53 24.38 11.29
C LYS A 301 -22.47 23.43 10.75
N VAL A 302 -22.79 22.15 10.57
CA VAL A 302 -21.86 21.15 10.03
C VAL A 302 -21.48 21.52 8.60
N GLU A 303 -22.44 21.81 7.72
CA GLU A 303 -22.17 22.19 6.32
C GLU A 303 -21.26 23.42 6.22
N ALA A 304 -21.46 24.43 7.09
CA ALA A 304 -20.65 25.63 7.10
C ALA A 304 -19.17 25.39 7.46
N ILE A 305 -18.89 24.43 8.37
CA ILE A 305 -17.54 24.21 8.90
C ILE A 305 -16.83 22.99 8.33
N GLN A 306 -17.59 22.03 7.76
CA GLN A 306 -17.08 20.73 7.35
C GLN A 306 -15.98 20.90 6.29
N SER A 307 -16.19 21.74 5.26
CA SER A 307 -15.21 21.98 4.18
C SER A 307 -13.83 22.49 4.65
N GLN A 308 -13.75 23.06 5.85
CA GLN A 308 -12.53 23.66 6.41
C GLN A 308 -11.80 22.73 7.39
N ASN A 309 -12.40 21.61 7.77
CA ASN A 309 -11.92 20.73 8.84
C ASN A 309 -11.77 19.28 8.36
N LYS A 310 -10.97 18.47 9.06
CA LYS A 310 -10.81 17.03 8.73
C LYS A 310 -11.98 16.17 9.19
N GLY A 311 -12.79 16.72 10.09
CA GLY A 311 -14.00 16.09 10.62
C GLY A 311 -14.70 17.01 11.60
N VAL A 312 -15.89 16.60 12.03
CA VAL A 312 -16.69 17.32 13.02
C VAL A 312 -16.99 16.40 14.18
N LEU A 313 -16.66 16.84 15.39
CA LEU A 313 -17.06 16.22 16.64
C LEU A 313 -18.40 16.81 17.05
N ILE A 314 -19.40 15.95 17.28
CA ILE A 314 -20.72 16.38 17.72
C ILE A 314 -20.94 15.89 19.16
N ASP A 315 -21.04 16.82 20.11
CA ASP A 315 -21.40 16.55 21.52
C ASP A 315 -22.87 16.94 21.78
N GLY A 316 -23.54 16.18 22.64
CA GLY A 316 -24.92 16.41 23.05
C GLY A 316 -25.98 15.84 22.10
N PHE A 317 -25.54 15.11 21.06
CA PHE A 317 -26.36 14.45 20.05
C PHE A 317 -25.65 13.20 19.48
N PRO A 318 -26.38 12.15 19.07
CA PRO A 318 -27.80 11.92 19.27
C PRO A 318 -28.13 11.54 20.73
N ARG A 319 -29.34 11.84 21.19
CA ARG A 319 -29.87 11.46 22.52
C ARG A 319 -30.76 10.22 22.50
N SER A 320 -31.15 9.77 21.32
CA SER A 320 -31.90 8.54 21.08
C SER A 320 -31.44 7.89 19.78
N ILE A 321 -31.74 6.59 19.62
CA ILE A 321 -31.45 5.87 18.36
C ILE A 321 -32.23 6.50 17.19
N ASP A 322 -33.47 6.93 17.41
CA ASP A 322 -34.29 7.57 16.36
C ASP A 322 -33.63 8.84 15.81
N GLN A 323 -32.97 9.63 16.66
CA GLN A 323 -32.20 10.80 16.22
C GLN A 323 -30.98 10.40 15.39
N ALA A 324 -30.31 9.30 15.75
CA ALA A 324 -29.18 8.79 14.99
C ALA A 324 -29.61 8.32 13.59
N VAL A 325 -30.72 7.58 13.51
CA VAL A 325 -31.29 7.10 12.24
C VAL A 325 -31.76 8.27 11.37
N ALA A 326 -32.44 9.26 11.95
CA ALA A 326 -32.86 10.45 11.22
C ALA A 326 -31.66 11.23 10.65
N PHE A 327 -30.56 11.32 11.42
CA PHE A 327 -29.33 11.97 10.94
C PHE A 327 -28.76 11.24 9.73
N GLU A 328 -28.61 9.91 9.81
CA GLU A 328 -28.06 9.07 8.74
C GLU A 328 -28.90 9.11 7.44
N GLN A 329 -30.21 9.31 7.54
CA GLN A 329 -31.09 9.43 6.37
C GLN A 329 -31.01 10.80 5.67
N GLU A 330 -30.54 11.84 6.37
CA GLU A 330 -30.56 13.23 5.89
C GLU A 330 -29.17 13.80 5.51
N THR A 331 -28.07 13.06 5.77
CA THR A 331 -26.67 13.43 5.49
C THR A 331 -25.94 12.39 4.66
#